data_AF-A0A497J5B0-F1
#
_entry.id   AF-A0A497J5B0-F1
#
_cell.length_a   1.000
_cell.length_b   1.000
_cell.length_c   1.000
_cell.angle_alpha   90.00
_cell.angle_beta   90.00
_cell.angle_gamma   90.00
#
_symmetry.space_group_name_H-M   'P 1'
#
loop_
_entity.id
_entity.type
_entity.pdbx_description
1 polymer ?
#
loop_
_entity_poly.entity_id
_entity_poly.type
_entity_poly.pdbx_seq_one_letter_code
_entity_poly.pdbx_strand_id
1 'polypeptide(L)'
;MLNIYKESLEAEGCFTREYPTVFKSASEVIPGNIPEKMRLLMTATELTVFAGHLRKPIMWHGSTIPVNMISFLVGGSGCVDNTTEYLTRTGWKTIDSYTAGEEVLSWDSEFNSEFVVPDAYVVNNAKTLTRYNTPFMDMCLSDNHNMALLSPKRTTPLCKMTSAEFKAGHLNTVKGSSLKLPFNISYPSNTAGIKMTDAEIRLFIAYVADGTKTAVKNQVRIRVKKEYKKRRLRKLLTEVYGNYKESSYPSEPDYSYFFFKP
;
A
#
# COMPACT_ATOMS: atom_id res chain seq x y z
N MET A 1 -4.73 -6.07 -27.86
CA MET A 1 -3.29 -5.93 -27.59
C MET A 1 -2.66 -7.25 -27.17
N LEU A 2 -3.18 -7.94 -26.15
CA LEU A 2 -2.74 -9.29 -25.73
C LEU A 2 -2.77 -10.34 -26.86
N ASN A 3 -3.82 -10.35 -27.70
CA ASN A 3 -3.91 -11.30 -28.81
C ASN A 3 -2.85 -11.05 -29.90
N ILE A 4 -2.52 -9.79 -30.17
CA ILE A 4 -1.49 -9.43 -31.17
C ILE A 4 -0.11 -9.89 -30.70
N TYR A 5 0.19 -9.71 -29.41
CA TYR A 5 1.43 -10.22 -28.83
C TYR A 5 1.47 -11.75 -28.79
N LYS A 6 0.34 -12.40 -28.47
CA LYS A 6 0.27 -13.86 -28.46
C LYS A 6 0.43 -14.44 -29.87
N GLU A 7 -0.25 -13.89 -30.87
CA GLU A 7 -0.12 -14.27 -32.28
C GLU A 7 1.31 -14.03 -32.78
N SER A 8 1.94 -12.91 -32.41
CA SER A 8 3.35 -12.65 -32.75
C SER A 8 4.30 -13.66 -32.11
N LEU A 9 4.10 -14.00 -30.83
CA LEU A 9 4.94 -14.98 -30.12
C LEU A 9 4.69 -16.42 -30.60
N GLU A 10 3.47 -16.74 -31.02
CA GLU A 10 3.14 -18.01 -31.66
C GLU A 10 3.75 -18.11 -33.06
N ALA A 11 3.73 -17.05 -33.85
CA ALA A 11 4.38 -16.99 -35.16
C ALA A 11 5.91 -17.16 -35.09
N GLU A 12 6.54 -16.63 -34.03
CA GLU A 12 7.97 -16.82 -33.74
C GLU A 12 8.30 -18.20 -33.12
N GLY A 13 7.28 -19.05 -32.93
CA GLY A 13 7.45 -20.39 -32.36
C GLY A 13 7.88 -20.39 -30.90
N CYS A 14 7.66 -19.30 -30.15
CA CYS A 14 8.09 -19.18 -28.76
C CYS A 14 7.42 -20.20 -27.82
N PHE A 15 6.27 -20.74 -28.21
CA PHE A 15 5.51 -21.72 -27.42
C PHE A 15 5.61 -23.16 -27.95
N THR A 16 6.27 -23.38 -29.10
CA THR A 16 6.40 -24.69 -29.75
C THR A 16 7.81 -25.25 -29.69
N ARG A 17 8.79 -24.49 -29.20
CA ARG A 17 10.17 -24.96 -29.07
C ARG A 17 10.32 -25.91 -27.90
N GLU A 18 10.79 -27.12 -28.20
CA GLU A 18 11.36 -27.97 -27.17
C GLU A 18 12.57 -27.28 -26.52
N TYR A 19 12.65 -27.38 -25.19
CA TYR A 19 13.81 -26.87 -24.47
C TYR A 19 15.09 -27.52 -25.01
N PRO A 20 16.19 -26.74 -25.15
CA PRO A 20 17.48 -27.30 -25.50
C PRO A 20 17.82 -28.48 -24.59
N THR A 21 18.51 -29.48 -25.13
CA THR A 21 18.87 -30.70 -24.38
C THR A 21 19.59 -30.38 -23.07
N VAL A 22 20.46 -29.38 -23.07
CA VAL A 22 21.16 -28.90 -21.86
C VAL A 22 20.19 -28.45 -20.75
N PHE A 23 19.05 -27.84 -21.09
CA PHE A 23 18.04 -27.41 -20.13
C PHE A 23 17.27 -28.60 -19.54
N LYS A 24 16.85 -29.55 -20.38
CA LYS A 24 16.18 -30.77 -19.92
C LYS A 24 17.11 -31.54 -18.97
N SER A 25 18.34 -31.82 -19.40
CA SER A 25 19.33 -32.54 -18.60
C SER A 25 19.65 -31.83 -17.29
N ALA A 26 19.90 -30.52 -17.31
CA ALA A 26 20.19 -29.78 -16.08
C ALA A 26 18.99 -29.71 -15.12
N SER A 27 17.75 -29.62 -15.64
CA SER A 27 16.54 -29.62 -14.81
C SER A 27 16.31 -30.95 -14.09
N GLU A 28 16.76 -32.07 -14.67
CA GLU A 28 16.63 -33.42 -14.11
C GLU A 28 17.60 -33.69 -12.95
N VAL A 29 18.71 -32.95 -12.88
CA VAL A 29 19.69 -33.04 -11.79
C VAL A 29 19.20 -32.35 -10.51
N ILE A 30 18.25 -31.42 -10.61
CA ILE A 30 17.72 -30.68 -9.46
C ILE A 30 16.93 -31.65 -8.56
N PRO A 31 17.41 -31.97 -7.35
CA PRO A 31 16.77 -32.94 -6.49
C PRO A 31 15.49 -32.38 -5.85
N GLY A 32 14.58 -33.28 -5.49
CA GLY A 32 13.37 -32.95 -4.72
C GLY A 32 12.10 -32.79 -5.56
N ASN A 33 10.96 -32.73 -4.87
CA ASN A 33 9.63 -32.72 -5.48
C ASN A 33 9.19 -31.30 -5.85
N ILE A 34 10.00 -30.62 -6.67
CA ILE A 34 9.80 -29.23 -7.10
C ILE A 34 9.01 -29.20 -8.42
N PRO A 35 8.03 -28.31 -8.60
CA PRO A 35 7.31 -28.17 -9.87
C PRO A 35 8.24 -27.93 -11.07
N GLU A 36 7.94 -28.54 -12.21
CA GLU A 36 8.80 -28.53 -13.42
C GLU A 36 9.17 -27.11 -13.88
N LYS A 37 8.21 -26.19 -13.91
CA LYS A 37 8.45 -24.78 -14.27
C LYS A 37 9.49 -24.11 -13.36
N MET A 38 9.52 -24.48 -12.08
CA MET A 38 10.45 -23.93 -11.11
C MET A 38 11.86 -24.53 -11.29
N ARG A 39 11.96 -25.83 -11.60
CA ARG A 39 13.25 -26.46 -11.98
C ARG A 39 13.83 -25.85 -13.25
N LEU A 40 12.99 -25.60 -14.26
CA LEU A 40 13.42 -24.94 -15.50
C LEU A 40 13.89 -23.50 -15.26
N LEU A 41 13.21 -22.76 -14.38
CA LEU A 41 13.63 -21.41 -14.00
C LEU A 41 14.97 -21.42 -13.28
N MET A 42 15.15 -22.30 -12.28
CA MET A 42 16.43 -22.46 -11.58
C MET A 42 17.57 -22.81 -12.55
N THR A 43 17.30 -23.74 -13.47
CA THR A 43 18.23 -24.13 -14.54
C THR A 43 18.60 -22.95 -15.43
N ALA A 44 17.62 -22.12 -15.82
CA ALA A 44 17.85 -20.92 -16.62
C ALA A 44 18.76 -19.93 -15.89
N THR A 45 18.50 -19.70 -14.61
CA THR A 45 19.28 -18.79 -13.78
C THR A 45 20.72 -19.26 -13.65
N GLU A 46 20.93 -20.54 -13.30
CA GLU A 46 22.28 -21.12 -13.17
C GLU A 46 23.05 -21.11 -14.49
N LEU A 47 22.42 -21.49 -15.60
CA LEU A 47 23.08 -21.43 -16.92
C LEU A 47 23.41 -19.98 -17.32
N THR A 48 22.57 -19.02 -16.94
CA THR A 48 22.84 -17.59 -17.18
C THR A 48 23.99 -17.10 -16.32
N VAL A 49 24.06 -17.53 -15.05
CA VAL A 49 25.18 -17.24 -14.14
C VAL A 49 26.47 -17.86 -14.67
N PHE A 50 26.45 -19.13 -15.06
CA PHE A 50 27.58 -19.83 -15.66
C PHE A 50 28.05 -19.16 -16.96
N ALA A 51 27.13 -18.84 -17.88
CA ALA A 51 27.45 -18.09 -19.08
C ALA A 51 28.00 -16.67 -18.78
N GLY A 52 27.54 -16.07 -17.68
CA GLY A 52 28.05 -14.80 -17.17
C GLY A 52 29.52 -14.87 -16.73
N HIS A 53 30.00 -16.02 -16.27
CA HIS A 53 31.43 -16.24 -15.97
C HIS A 53 32.28 -16.43 -17.23
N LEU A 54 31.69 -16.85 -18.34
CA LEU A 54 32.39 -17.13 -19.61
C LEU A 54 32.46 -15.92 -20.56
N ARG A 55 31.78 -14.81 -20.26
CA ARG A 55 31.80 -13.60 -21.09
C ARG A 55 32.38 -12.41 -20.36
N LYS A 56 33.14 -11.59 -21.09
CA LYS A 56 33.55 -10.26 -20.61
C LYS A 56 32.30 -9.41 -20.36
N PRO A 57 32.25 -8.62 -19.28
CA PRO A 57 31.13 -7.74 -19.01
C PRO A 57 30.90 -6.75 -20.17
N ILE A 58 29.63 -6.37 -20.36
CA ILE A 58 29.22 -5.52 -21.47
C ILE A 58 29.53 -4.07 -21.09
N MET A 59 30.21 -3.34 -21.98
CA MET A 59 30.37 -1.89 -21.84
C MET A 59 29.16 -1.18 -22.44
N TRP A 60 28.35 -0.56 -21.60
CA TRP A 60 27.18 0.22 -22.02
C TRP A 60 27.28 1.64 -21.47
N HIS A 61 27.39 2.64 -22.35
CA HIS A 61 27.58 4.06 -21.99
C HIS A 61 28.63 4.31 -20.89
N GLY A 62 29.80 3.69 -21.00
CA GLY A 62 30.91 3.87 -20.05
C GLY A 62 30.76 3.11 -18.74
N SER A 63 29.66 2.38 -18.54
CA SER A 63 29.46 1.51 -17.38
C SER A 63 29.65 0.04 -17.76
N THR A 64 30.37 -0.70 -16.92
CA THR A 64 30.63 -2.12 -17.11
C THR A 64 29.49 -2.90 -16.47
N ILE A 65 28.61 -3.49 -17.28
CA ILE A 65 27.46 -4.27 -16.81
C ILE A 65 27.85 -5.75 -16.79
N PRO A 66 27.93 -6.37 -15.59
CA PRO A 66 28.08 -7.81 -15.47
C PRO A 66 26.89 -8.52 -16.11
N VAL A 67 27.13 -9.55 -16.91
CA VAL A 67 26.05 -10.25 -17.66
C VAL A 67 25.02 -10.90 -16.72
N ASN A 68 25.41 -11.27 -15.50
CA ASN A 68 24.53 -11.76 -14.42
C ASN A 68 23.58 -10.68 -13.86
N MET A 69 23.83 -9.39 -14.10
CA MET A 69 22.91 -8.31 -13.74
C MET A 69 21.66 -8.27 -14.63
N ILE A 70 21.66 -8.96 -15.78
CA ILE A 70 20.49 -9.07 -16.67
C ILE A 70 19.34 -9.81 -15.98
N SER A 71 19.59 -10.65 -14.97
CA SER A 71 18.53 -11.28 -14.18
C SER A 71 17.76 -10.30 -13.28
N PHE A 72 18.38 -9.19 -12.85
CA PHE A 72 17.70 -8.12 -12.10
C PHE A 72 16.82 -7.23 -12.99
N LEU A 73 17.13 -7.13 -14.29
CA LEU A 73 16.38 -6.32 -15.26
C LEU A 73 15.01 -6.91 -15.65
N VAL A 74 14.81 -8.21 -15.45
CA VAL A 74 13.58 -8.91 -15.91
C VAL A 74 12.49 -8.95 -14.83
N GLY A 75 12.83 -8.74 -13.56
CA GLY A 75 11.90 -8.81 -12.43
C GLY A 75 11.38 -7.46 -11.92
N GLY A 76 11.27 -6.46 -12.80
CA GLY A 76 10.95 -5.08 -12.40
C GLY A 76 9.78 -5.01 -11.42
N SER A 77 10.05 -4.56 -10.19
CA SER A 77 9.01 -4.27 -9.20
C SER A 77 8.25 -3.03 -9.67
N GLY A 78 6.92 -3.12 -9.73
CA GLY A 78 6.15 -1.94 -10.08
C GLY A 78 6.16 -0.92 -8.96
N CYS A 79 6.20 0.36 -9.34
CA CYS A 79 6.33 1.50 -8.44
C CYS A 79 5.01 2.26 -8.30
N VAL A 80 4.98 3.10 -7.28
CA VAL A 80 3.96 4.11 -7.03
C VAL A 80 4.57 5.50 -7.26
N ASP A 81 3.77 6.55 -7.28
CA ASP A 81 4.30 7.92 -7.31
C ASP A 81 4.94 8.32 -5.98
N ASN A 82 5.79 9.35 -6.01
CA ASN A 82 6.57 9.77 -4.85
C ASN A 82 5.73 10.33 -3.69
N THR A 83 4.50 10.79 -3.97
CA THR A 83 3.58 11.32 -2.96
C THR A 83 2.68 10.26 -2.34
N THR A 84 2.73 9.01 -2.82
CA THR A 84 2.01 7.90 -2.19
C THR A 84 2.40 7.78 -0.72
N GLU A 85 1.40 7.72 0.17
CA GLU A 85 1.63 7.63 1.60
C GLU A 85 1.71 6.17 2.08
N TYR A 86 2.56 5.93 3.07
CA TYR A 86 2.61 4.67 3.82
C TYR A 86 2.46 4.95 5.32
N LEU A 87 1.91 3.98 6.06
CA LEU A 87 1.65 4.12 7.48
C LEU A 87 2.80 3.56 8.31
N THR A 88 3.28 4.37 9.24
CA THR A 88 4.36 4.07 10.19
C THR A 88 3.78 4.04 11.61
N ARG A 89 4.57 3.66 12.61
CA ARG A 89 4.15 3.77 14.02
C ARG A 89 3.84 5.19 14.47
N THR A 90 4.43 6.18 13.79
CA THR A 90 4.30 7.61 14.13
C THR A 90 3.28 8.36 13.27
N GLY A 91 2.67 7.69 12.29
CA GLY A 91 1.71 8.28 11.36
C GLY A 91 2.04 8.03 9.90
N TRP A 92 1.33 8.74 9.02
CA TRP A 92 1.50 8.66 7.58
C TRP A 92 2.71 9.46 7.13
N LYS A 93 3.47 8.92 6.17
CA LYS A 93 4.61 9.56 5.52
C LYS A 93 4.54 9.32 4.02
N THR A 94 5.05 10.24 3.22
CA THR A 94 5.20 10.04 1.77
C THR A 94 6.33 9.06 1.48
N ILE A 95 6.17 8.20 0.48
CA ILE A 95 7.10 7.11 0.18
C ILE A 95 8.51 7.61 -0.21
N ASP A 96 8.64 8.83 -0.69
CA ASP A 96 9.94 9.49 -0.95
C ASP A 96 10.67 9.96 0.32
N SER A 97 9.99 10.01 1.46
CA SER A 97 10.59 10.30 2.77
C SER A 97 11.00 9.05 3.56
N TYR A 98 10.92 7.86 2.93
CA TYR A 98 11.30 6.61 3.58
C TYR A 98 12.76 6.59 4.03
N THR A 99 12.98 6.11 5.26
CA THR A 99 14.30 5.90 5.84
C THR A 99 14.51 4.41 6.10
N ALA A 100 15.69 3.89 5.75
CA ALA A 100 16.01 2.48 5.93
C ALA A 100 15.89 2.05 7.39
N GLY A 101 15.27 0.87 7.61
CA GLY A 101 15.02 0.33 8.95
C GLY A 101 13.70 0.80 9.57
N GLU A 102 12.94 1.66 8.89
CA GLU A 102 11.64 2.10 9.36
C GLU A 102 10.56 1.01 9.19
N GLU A 103 9.72 0.85 10.20
CA GLU A 103 8.61 -0.09 10.15
C GLU A 103 7.42 0.50 9.40
N VAL A 104 6.85 -0.29 8.49
CA VAL A 104 5.67 0.05 7.70
C VAL A 104 4.54 -0.92 8.02
N LEU A 105 3.29 -0.44 7.99
CA LEU A 105 2.14 -1.31 8.13
C LEU A 105 1.98 -2.18 6.87
N SER A 106 2.08 -3.49 7.05
CA SER A 106 1.82 -4.52 6.03
C SER A 106 0.63 -5.38 6.43
N TRP A 107 0.10 -6.14 5.48
CA TRP A 107 -0.99 -7.08 5.72
C TRP A 107 -0.86 -8.36 4.87
N ASP A 108 -1.37 -9.48 5.40
CA ASP A 108 -1.29 -10.82 4.80
C ASP A 108 -2.53 -11.20 3.96
N SER A 109 -2.56 -12.42 3.41
CA SER A 109 -3.72 -12.90 2.62
C SER A 109 -5.01 -13.06 3.43
N GLU A 110 -4.90 -13.12 4.74
CA GLU A 110 -5.96 -13.29 5.73
C GLU A 110 -6.44 -11.95 6.30
N PHE A 111 -5.88 -10.82 5.82
CA PHE A 111 -6.14 -9.46 6.30
C PHE A 111 -5.67 -9.19 7.73
N ASN A 112 -4.72 -9.99 8.23
CA ASN A 112 -3.98 -9.63 9.44
C ASN A 112 -2.99 -8.53 9.12
N SER A 113 -2.80 -7.56 10.01
CA SER A 113 -1.84 -6.49 9.81
C SER A 113 -0.73 -6.50 10.85
N GLU A 114 0.44 -6.04 10.46
CA GLU A 114 1.61 -5.92 11.33
C GLU A 114 2.56 -4.84 10.83
N PHE A 115 3.32 -4.26 11.76
CA PHE A 115 4.41 -3.35 11.43
C PHE A 115 5.67 -4.18 11.16
N VAL A 116 6.22 -4.07 9.96
CA VAL A 116 7.39 -4.82 9.49
C VAL A 116 8.45 -3.88 8.93
N VAL A 117 9.72 -4.27 9.04
CA VAL A 117 10.81 -3.56 8.35
C VAL A 117 10.91 -4.13 6.93
N PRO A 118 10.73 -3.31 5.87
CA PRO A 118 10.88 -3.76 4.49
C PRO A 118 12.31 -4.23 4.19
N ASP A 119 12.45 -5.26 3.36
CA ASP A 119 13.76 -5.76 2.92
C ASP A 119 14.55 -4.71 2.11
N ALA A 120 13.84 -3.90 1.32
CA ALA A 120 14.45 -2.89 0.46
C ALA A 120 13.50 -1.73 0.12
N TYR A 121 14.10 -0.56 -0.09
CA TYR A 121 13.46 0.57 -0.76
C TYR A 121 13.94 0.62 -2.20
N VAL A 122 13.01 0.52 -3.15
CA VAL A 122 13.33 0.40 -4.58
C VAL A 122 12.77 1.59 -5.34
N VAL A 123 13.65 2.31 -6.04
CA VAL A 123 13.30 3.43 -6.92
C VAL A 123 13.49 2.97 -8.35
N ASN A 124 12.40 2.79 -9.10
CA ASN A 124 12.47 2.50 -10.53
C ASN A 124 11.98 3.67 -11.37
N ASN A 125 12.54 3.81 -12.57
CA ASN A 125 12.04 4.74 -13.56
C ASN A 125 10.82 4.14 -14.26
N ALA A 126 9.68 4.82 -14.16
CA ALA A 126 8.48 4.53 -14.96
C ALA A 126 8.27 5.65 -15.98
N LYS A 127 8.07 5.30 -17.25
CA LYS A 127 7.78 6.30 -18.31
C LYS A 127 6.45 7.03 -18.07
N THR A 128 5.48 6.29 -17.54
CA THR A 128 4.13 6.78 -17.26
C THR A 128 3.58 6.06 -16.04
N LEU A 129 2.74 6.77 -15.28
CA LEU A 129 1.93 6.20 -14.21
C LEU A 129 0.44 6.35 -14.59
N THR A 130 -0.37 5.38 -14.19
CA THR A 130 -1.83 5.44 -14.32
C THR A 130 -2.42 5.89 -12.98
N ARG A 131 -3.17 6.99 -12.98
CA ARG A 131 -3.93 7.46 -11.82
C ARG A 131 -5.30 6.79 -11.76
N TYR A 132 -5.59 6.14 -10.64
CA TYR A 132 -6.90 5.63 -10.28
C TYR A 132 -7.48 6.53 -9.21
N ASN A 133 -8.59 7.18 -9.51
CA ASN A 133 -9.23 8.13 -8.61
C ASN A 133 -10.70 7.75 -8.36
N THR A 134 -11.07 7.78 -7.10
CA THR A 134 -12.45 7.70 -6.59
C THR A 134 -12.59 8.69 -5.44
N PRO A 135 -13.81 9.01 -4.96
CA PRO A 135 -13.99 9.88 -3.79
C PRO A 135 -13.28 9.41 -2.50
N PHE A 136 -12.88 8.15 -2.42
CA PHE A 136 -12.30 7.54 -1.21
C PHE A 136 -10.85 7.07 -1.40
N MET A 137 -10.29 7.23 -2.60
CA MET A 137 -8.97 6.71 -2.93
C MET A 137 -8.39 7.45 -4.13
N ASP A 138 -7.12 7.82 -4.00
CA ASP A 138 -6.28 8.30 -5.09
C ASP A 138 -4.97 7.51 -5.07
N MET A 139 -4.65 6.81 -6.15
CA MET A 139 -3.39 6.08 -6.28
C MET A 139 -2.84 6.23 -7.69
N CYS A 140 -1.52 6.37 -7.81
CA CYS A 140 -0.84 6.51 -9.09
C CYS A 140 0.22 5.42 -9.23
N LEU A 141 -0.01 4.49 -10.16
CA LEU A 141 0.74 3.23 -10.22
C LEU A 141 1.39 3.04 -11.59
N SER A 142 2.58 2.44 -11.61
CA SER A 142 3.19 1.95 -12.85
C SER A 142 2.45 0.72 -13.37
N ASP A 143 2.50 0.49 -14.67
CA ASP A 143 1.79 -0.62 -15.32
C ASP A 143 2.12 -2.01 -14.74
N ASN A 144 3.36 -2.25 -14.30
CA ASN A 144 3.81 -3.49 -13.67
C ASN A 144 3.58 -3.56 -12.15
N HIS A 145 2.90 -2.58 -11.54
CA HIS A 145 2.61 -2.60 -10.10
C HIS A 145 1.59 -3.68 -9.77
N ASN A 146 1.92 -4.53 -8.79
CA ASN A 146 1.06 -5.63 -8.36
C ASN A 146 -0.01 -5.12 -7.40
N MET A 147 -1.27 -5.16 -7.84
CA MET A 147 -2.43 -4.80 -7.06
C MET A 147 -3.02 -6.01 -6.35
N ALA A 148 -3.33 -5.85 -5.07
CA ALA A 148 -4.09 -6.82 -4.29
C ALA A 148 -5.55 -6.35 -4.19
N LEU A 149 -6.45 -7.03 -4.89
CA LEU A 149 -7.84 -6.64 -5.08
C LEU A 149 -8.81 -7.72 -4.58
N LEU A 150 -10.05 -7.35 -4.31
CA LEU A 150 -11.13 -8.24 -3.94
C LEU A 150 -12.05 -8.51 -5.13
N SER A 151 -12.29 -9.78 -5.42
CA SER A 151 -13.25 -10.21 -6.43
C SER A 151 -14.58 -10.59 -5.78
N PRO A 152 -15.70 -9.93 -6.12
CA PRO A 152 -17.01 -10.26 -5.55
C PRO A 152 -17.59 -11.60 -6.04
N LYS A 153 -16.92 -12.27 -7.00
CA LYS A 153 -17.43 -13.46 -7.69
C LYS A 153 -16.64 -14.74 -7.40
N ARG A 154 -15.57 -14.69 -6.58
CA ARG A 154 -14.67 -15.82 -6.37
C ARG A 154 -14.81 -16.40 -4.97
N THR A 155 -14.64 -17.72 -4.86
CA THR A 155 -14.54 -18.47 -3.60
C THR A 155 -13.36 -18.00 -2.74
N THR A 156 -12.26 -17.61 -3.38
CA THR A 156 -11.14 -16.90 -2.73
C THR A 156 -11.26 -15.41 -3.09
N PRO A 157 -11.53 -14.53 -2.11
CA PRO A 157 -11.87 -13.14 -2.40
C PRO A 157 -10.66 -12.36 -2.93
N LEU A 158 -9.44 -12.71 -2.54
CA LEU A 158 -8.22 -12.00 -2.96
C LEU A 158 -7.80 -12.38 -4.39
N CYS A 159 -7.54 -11.37 -5.20
CA CYS A 159 -7.09 -11.45 -6.58
C CYS A 159 -5.87 -10.55 -6.74
N LYS A 160 -4.74 -11.13 -7.14
CA LYS A 160 -3.53 -10.38 -7.48
C LYS A 160 -3.45 -10.20 -9.00
N MET A 161 -3.19 -8.99 -9.46
CA MET A 161 -2.94 -8.68 -10.87
C MET A 161 -2.13 -7.39 -10.99
N THR A 162 -1.53 -7.17 -12.14
CA THR A 162 -0.82 -5.92 -12.43
C THR A 162 -1.79 -4.75 -12.66
N SER A 163 -1.30 -3.53 -12.47
CA SER A 163 -2.02 -2.29 -12.76
C SER A 163 -2.48 -2.24 -14.23
N ALA A 164 -1.64 -2.72 -15.16
CA ALA A 164 -1.97 -2.81 -16.58
C ALA A 164 -3.13 -3.77 -16.85
N GLU A 165 -3.13 -4.95 -16.23
CA GLU A 165 -4.23 -5.92 -16.36
C GLU A 165 -5.54 -5.36 -15.79
N PHE A 166 -5.48 -4.72 -14.63
CA PHE A 166 -6.64 -4.06 -14.04
C PHE A 166 -7.19 -2.94 -14.94
N LYS A 167 -6.30 -2.10 -15.49
CA LYS A 167 -6.65 -1.02 -16.44
C LYS A 167 -7.31 -1.57 -17.70
N ALA A 168 -6.72 -2.60 -18.31
CA ALA A 168 -7.28 -3.25 -19.49
C ALA A 168 -8.65 -3.84 -19.20
N GLY A 169 -8.81 -4.53 -18.07
CA GLY A 169 -10.10 -5.06 -17.63
C GLY A 169 -11.16 -3.98 -17.39
N HIS A 170 -10.76 -2.85 -16.78
CA HIS A 170 -11.65 -1.71 -16.52
C HIS A 170 -12.11 -1.04 -17.83
N LEU A 171 -11.22 -0.82 -18.78
CA LEU A 171 -11.54 -0.16 -20.05
C LEU A 171 -12.34 -1.06 -21.01
N ASN A 172 -12.26 -2.37 -20.87
CA ASN A 172 -13.02 -3.33 -21.67
C ASN A 172 -14.48 -3.48 -21.23
N THR A 173 -14.92 -2.81 -20.17
CA THR A 173 -16.30 -2.88 -19.68
C THR A 173 -16.93 -1.48 -19.60
N VAL A 174 -18.19 -1.36 -20.04
CA VAL A 174 -18.93 -0.09 -20.00
C VAL A 174 -19.08 0.46 -18.57
N LYS A 175 -19.16 -0.43 -17.57
CA LYS A 175 -19.34 -0.07 -16.16
C LYS A 175 -18.03 0.02 -15.37
N GLY A 176 -16.88 -0.21 -16.02
CA GLY A 176 -15.60 -0.36 -15.32
C GLY A 176 -15.43 -1.67 -14.57
N SER A 177 -14.32 -1.80 -13.86
CA SER A 177 -13.99 -2.98 -13.06
C SER A 177 -14.91 -3.10 -11.84
N SER A 178 -15.31 -4.33 -11.52
CA SER A 178 -16.09 -4.65 -10.30
C SER A 178 -15.21 -5.10 -9.12
N LEU A 179 -13.90 -5.16 -9.33
CA LEU A 179 -12.95 -5.50 -8.28
C LEU A 179 -12.82 -4.33 -7.30
N LYS A 180 -12.62 -4.65 -6.02
CA LYS A 180 -12.55 -3.66 -4.93
C LYS A 180 -11.18 -3.65 -4.29
N LEU A 181 -10.81 -2.57 -3.65
CA LEU A 181 -9.65 -2.58 -2.75
C LEU A 181 -10.07 -3.03 -1.35
N PRO A 182 -9.19 -3.74 -0.62
CA PRO A 182 -9.42 -4.07 0.77
C PRO A 182 -9.25 -2.82 1.63
N PHE A 183 -10.32 -2.36 2.27
CA PHE A 183 -10.30 -1.25 3.24
C PHE A 183 -10.36 -1.72 4.70
N ASN A 184 -10.68 -3.00 4.93
CA ASN A 184 -10.83 -3.57 6.25
C ASN A 184 -9.70 -4.58 6.47
N ILE A 185 -8.72 -4.19 7.28
CA ILE A 185 -7.67 -5.07 7.79
C ILE A 185 -7.75 -5.08 9.31
N SER A 186 -7.28 -6.15 9.95
CA SER A 186 -7.24 -6.25 11.40
C SER A 186 -6.36 -5.15 12.02
N TYR A 187 -6.56 -4.89 13.30
CA TYR A 187 -5.68 -4.02 14.06
C TYR A 187 -4.35 -4.74 14.36
N PRO A 188 -3.19 -4.09 14.18
CA PRO A 188 -1.91 -4.77 14.35
C PRO A 188 -1.69 -5.22 15.79
N SER A 189 -1.30 -6.49 15.94
CA SER A 189 -0.97 -7.07 17.24
C SER A 189 0.26 -6.38 17.85
N ASN A 190 0.34 -6.35 19.18
CA ASN A 190 1.46 -5.76 19.93
C ASN A 190 1.67 -4.23 19.75
N THR A 191 0.58 -3.46 19.84
CA THR A 191 0.66 -2.01 19.96
C THR A 191 0.28 -1.60 21.39
N ALA A 192 1.14 -0.80 22.04
CA ALA A 192 0.90 -0.32 23.41
C ALA A 192 -0.25 0.71 23.52
N GLY A 193 -0.95 0.98 22.40
CA GLY A 193 -1.93 2.04 22.28
C GLY A 193 -1.33 3.42 22.60
N ILE A 194 -2.22 4.39 22.83
CA ILE A 194 -1.85 5.70 23.36
C ILE A 194 -2.11 5.65 24.87
N LYS A 195 -1.24 6.26 25.68
CA LYS A 195 -1.43 6.42 27.14
C LYS A 195 -2.53 7.46 27.45
N MET A 196 -3.73 7.20 26.98
CA MET A 196 -4.92 8.01 27.18
C MET A 196 -6.12 7.09 27.38
N THR A 197 -7.00 7.47 28.27
CA THR A 197 -8.30 6.84 28.44
C THR A 197 -9.21 7.09 27.24
N ASP A 198 -10.22 6.24 27.07
CA ASP A 198 -11.27 6.41 26.06
C ASP A 198 -11.93 7.79 26.11
N ALA A 199 -12.10 8.36 27.32
CA ALA A 199 -12.70 9.66 27.53
C ALA A 199 -11.77 10.79 27.07
N GLU A 200 -10.48 10.71 27.39
CA GLU A 200 -9.46 11.68 26.95
C GLU A 200 -9.33 11.66 25.43
N ILE A 201 -9.30 10.49 24.79
CA ILE A 201 -9.22 10.37 23.33
C ILE A 201 -10.45 11.00 22.67
N ARG A 202 -11.65 10.69 23.16
CA ARG A 202 -12.90 11.26 22.61
C ARG A 202 -12.98 12.77 22.80
N LEU A 203 -12.50 13.29 23.93
CA LEU A 203 -12.46 14.71 24.19
C LEU A 203 -11.42 15.42 23.30
N PHE A 204 -10.26 14.79 23.10
CA PHE A 204 -9.24 15.28 22.17
C PHE A 204 -9.79 15.37 20.75
N ILE A 205 -10.49 14.33 20.26
CA ILE A 205 -11.15 14.35 18.95
C ILE A 205 -12.20 15.47 18.87
N ALA A 206 -13.01 15.65 19.92
CA ALA A 206 -13.99 16.74 19.96
C ALA A 206 -13.33 18.13 19.91
N TYR A 207 -12.17 18.28 20.56
CA TYR A 207 -11.38 19.51 20.49
C TYR A 207 -10.76 19.74 19.10
N VAL A 208 -10.18 18.71 18.48
CA VAL A 208 -9.59 18.83 17.13
C VAL A 208 -10.65 19.20 16.09
N ALA A 209 -11.87 18.68 16.24
CA ALA A 209 -12.97 18.94 15.31
C ALA A 209 -13.63 20.31 15.50
N ASP A 210 -13.97 20.68 16.74
CA ASP A 210 -14.87 21.82 17.04
C ASP A 210 -14.26 22.82 18.06
N GLY A 211 -12.99 22.65 18.43
CA GLY A 211 -12.31 23.41 19.48
C GLY A 211 -11.57 24.66 19.01
N THR A 212 -11.43 25.62 19.92
CA THR A 212 -10.60 26.82 19.73
C THR A 212 -9.83 27.11 21.01
N LYS A 213 -8.51 27.29 20.92
CA LYS A 213 -7.69 27.75 22.04
C LYS A 213 -7.67 29.28 22.08
N THR A 214 -8.01 29.86 23.23
CA THR A 214 -7.93 31.32 23.45
C THR A 214 -6.53 31.70 23.90
N ALA A 215 -5.89 32.63 23.18
CA ALA A 215 -4.50 33.04 23.45
C ALA A 215 -4.32 33.68 24.84
N VAL A 216 -5.30 34.45 25.30
CA VAL A 216 -5.18 35.30 26.50
C VAL A 216 -5.30 34.51 27.82
N LYS A 217 -6.12 33.44 27.86
CA LYS A 217 -6.48 32.76 29.11
C LYS A 217 -5.99 31.31 29.20
N ASN A 218 -5.22 30.85 28.21
CA ASN A 218 -4.87 29.44 28.01
C ASN A 218 -6.09 28.51 28.19
N GLN A 219 -7.25 28.95 27.69
CA GLN A 219 -8.52 28.28 27.87
C GLN A 219 -9.01 27.75 26.52
N VAL A 220 -9.46 26.52 26.51
CA VAL A 220 -10.08 25.89 25.35
C VAL A 220 -11.57 26.15 25.38
N ARG A 221 -12.14 26.41 24.21
CA ARG A 221 -13.56 26.58 23.97
C ARG A 221 -14.03 25.59 22.91
N ILE A 222 -15.04 24.79 23.20
CA ILE A 222 -15.74 23.96 22.21
C ILE A 222 -17.17 24.47 22.07
N ARG A 223 -17.61 24.69 20.83
CA ARG A 223 -18.95 25.20 20.52
C ARG A 223 -19.76 24.11 19.84
N VAL A 224 -20.94 23.78 20.36
CA VAL A 224 -21.81 22.74 19.78
C VAL A 224 -23.29 23.13 19.75
N LYS A 225 -23.98 22.80 18.65
CA LYS A 225 -25.41 23.08 18.45
C LYS A 225 -26.33 21.97 18.96
N LYS A 226 -26.00 20.71 18.64
CA LYS A 226 -26.92 19.57 18.84
C LYS A 226 -26.92 19.08 20.29
N GLU A 227 -28.09 18.84 20.87
CA GLU A 227 -28.25 18.41 22.27
C GLU A 227 -27.49 17.12 22.62
N TYR A 228 -27.47 16.13 21.72
CA TYR A 228 -26.73 14.90 21.98
C TYR A 228 -25.21 15.14 22.09
N LYS A 229 -24.65 16.09 21.32
CA LYS A 229 -23.24 16.51 21.41
C LYS A 229 -23.00 17.26 22.72
N LYS A 230 -23.90 18.16 23.13
CA LYS A 230 -23.84 18.88 24.41
C LYS A 230 -23.79 17.90 25.59
N ARG A 231 -24.75 16.97 25.65
CA ARG A 231 -24.80 15.93 26.70
C ARG A 231 -23.53 15.07 26.72
N ARG A 232 -22.99 14.70 25.55
CA ARG A 232 -21.75 13.93 25.46
C ARG A 232 -20.55 14.72 25.97
N LEU A 233 -20.42 15.99 25.61
CA LEU A 233 -19.35 16.87 26.09
C LEU A 233 -19.42 17.11 27.59
N ARG A 234 -20.61 17.34 28.16
CA ARG A 234 -20.78 17.44 29.62
C ARG A 234 -20.21 16.22 30.34
N LYS A 235 -20.53 15.01 29.87
CA LYS A 235 -20.00 13.76 30.43
C LYS A 235 -18.48 13.68 30.32
N LEU A 236 -17.93 13.90 29.13
CA LEU A 236 -16.48 13.80 28.88
C LEU A 236 -15.70 14.83 29.70
N LEU A 237 -16.17 16.07 29.79
CA LEU A 237 -15.50 17.13 30.54
C LEU A 237 -15.53 16.89 32.05
N THR A 238 -16.65 16.39 32.59
CA THR A 238 -16.72 15.97 33.99
C THR A 238 -15.78 14.81 34.29
N GLU A 239 -15.70 13.82 33.38
CA GLU A 239 -14.86 12.64 33.55
C GLU A 239 -13.36 12.96 33.48
N VAL A 240 -12.94 13.83 32.54
CA VAL A 240 -11.52 14.13 32.31
C VAL A 240 -10.99 15.26 33.19
N TYR A 241 -11.75 16.35 33.38
CA TYR A 241 -11.28 17.55 34.08
C TYR A 241 -12.03 17.84 35.38
N GLY A 242 -13.12 17.13 35.69
CA GLY A 242 -13.96 17.35 36.87
C GLY A 242 -14.81 18.63 36.83
N ASN A 243 -14.36 19.67 36.12
CA ASN A 243 -15.07 20.94 35.97
C ASN A 243 -14.97 21.51 34.55
N TYR A 244 -15.96 22.33 34.21
CA TYR A 244 -16.00 23.15 33.00
C TYR A 244 -16.99 24.29 33.20
N LYS A 245 -16.89 25.32 32.37
CA LYS A 245 -17.89 26.38 32.29
C LYS A 245 -18.72 26.18 31.03
N GLU A 246 -20.04 26.13 31.17
CA GLU A 246 -20.97 26.18 30.04
C GLU A 246 -21.60 27.57 29.94
N SER A 247 -21.81 28.08 28.72
CA SER A 247 -22.52 29.34 28.49
C SER A 247 -23.35 29.26 27.20
N SER A 248 -24.46 29.98 27.17
CA SER A 248 -25.27 30.23 25.98
C SER A 248 -25.34 31.74 25.74
N TYR A 249 -25.52 32.14 24.48
CA TYR A 249 -25.62 33.55 24.10
C TYR A 249 -26.97 33.80 23.43
N PRO A 250 -27.67 34.90 23.74
CA PRO A 250 -28.96 35.23 23.12
C PRO A 250 -28.88 35.34 21.59
N SER A 251 -27.74 35.76 21.06
CA SER A 251 -27.49 35.84 19.61
C SER A 251 -27.45 34.47 18.93
N GLU A 252 -27.19 33.40 19.69
CA GLU A 252 -27.03 32.03 19.19
C GLU A 252 -27.65 31.01 20.17
N PRO A 253 -28.98 31.04 20.35
CA PRO A 253 -29.65 30.32 21.44
C PRO A 253 -29.50 28.79 21.32
N ASP A 254 -29.33 28.28 20.11
CA ASP A 254 -29.16 26.85 19.86
C ASP A 254 -27.78 26.32 20.28
N TYR A 255 -26.79 27.19 20.51
CA TYR A 255 -25.41 26.79 20.77
C TYR A 255 -25.06 26.83 22.26
N SER A 256 -24.34 25.80 22.69
CA SER A 256 -23.64 25.79 23.98
C SER A 256 -22.15 25.94 23.75
N TYR A 257 -21.54 26.78 24.59
CA TYR A 257 -20.12 27.05 24.63
C TYR A 257 -19.53 26.42 25.89
N PHE A 258 -18.66 25.43 25.70
CA PHE A 258 -17.95 24.74 26.78
C PHE A 258 -16.54 25.28 26.89
N PHE A 259 -16.16 25.74 28.08
CA PHE A 259 -14.84 26.29 28.37
C PHE A 259 -14.15 25.46 29.45
N PHE A 260 -12.91 25.06 29.20
CA PHE A 260 -12.10 24.28 30.13
C PHE A 260 -10.61 24.57 29.93
N LYS A 261 -9.77 24.19 30.89
CA LYS A 261 -8.32 24.35 30.81
C LYS A 261 -7.69 22.95 30.76
N PRO A 262 -7.07 22.57 29.63
CA PRO A 262 -6.27 21.36 29.56
C PRO A 262 -5.00 21.45 30.41
#